data_AF-A0A1Y2RIC6-F1
#
_entry.id   AF-A0A1Y2RIC6-F1
#
_cell.length_a   1.000
_cell.length_b   1.000
_cell.length_c   1.000
_cell.angle_alpha   90.00
_cell.angle_beta   90.00
_cell.angle_gamma   90.00
#
_symmetry.space_group_name_H-M   'P 1'
#
loop_
_entity.id
_entity.type
_entity.pdbx_description
1 polymer ?
#
loop_
_entity_poly.entity_id
_entity_poly.type
_entity_poly.pdbx_seq_one_letter_code
_entity_poly.pdbx_strand_id
1 'polypeptide(L)'
;MKKLLFATLLLLTFQQGFSQKIDKAKMQAMYDAIKDAGILHPDFVMAQCMQETGNLNCKKCCLRYHNLFGFYVNGNKCKKFESDKECIKYYKDWQKKRYDKWRKKYPKADYYHFLKYVKYATGDKYNNELKPKVAWVRKNLQL
;
A
#
# COMPACT_ATOMS: atom_id res chain seq x y z
N MET A 1 57.97 -17.01 -19.44
CA MET A 1 56.78 -16.38 -20.06
C MET A 1 55.60 -16.59 -19.12
N LYS A 2 55.14 -15.54 -18.45
CA LYS A 2 54.06 -15.56 -17.45
C LYS A 2 52.76 -15.13 -18.13
N LYS A 3 51.73 -15.97 -18.07
CA LYS A 3 50.32 -15.53 -18.22
C LYS A 3 49.48 -16.38 -17.26
N LEU A 4 49.31 -15.89 -16.02
CA LEU A 4 48.28 -16.39 -15.10
C LEU A 4 46.97 -15.70 -15.48
N LEU A 5 45.99 -16.45 -15.93
CA LEU A 5 44.63 -15.97 -16.15
C LEU A 5 43.92 -15.87 -14.80
N PHE A 6 43.70 -14.66 -14.32
CA PHE A 6 42.79 -14.39 -13.22
C PHE A 6 41.35 -14.48 -13.76
N ALA A 7 40.68 -15.60 -13.51
CA ALA A 7 39.24 -15.69 -13.66
C ALA A 7 38.58 -15.09 -12.41
N THR A 8 38.23 -13.80 -12.46
CA THR A 8 37.36 -13.17 -11.47
C THR A 8 35.94 -13.69 -11.65
N LEU A 9 35.58 -14.70 -10.87
CA LEU A 9 34.21 -15.18 -10.72
C LEU A 9 33.41 -14.08 -10.02
N LEU A 10 32.71 -13.24 -10.81
CA LEU A 10 31.77 -12.25 -10.29
C LEU A 10 30.57 -13.02 -9.71
N LEU A 11 30.61 -13.31 -8.42
CA LEU A 11 29.46 -13.76 -7.66
C LEU A 11 28.41 -12.64 -7.67
N LEU A 12 27.49 -12.71 -8.62
CA LEU A 12 26.22 -12.00 -8.57
C LEU A 12 25.51 -12.46 -7.30
N THR A 13 25.67 -11.70 -6.22
CA THR A 13 24.83 -11.84 -5.05
C THR A 13 23.43 -11.43 -5.47
N PHE A 14 22.60 -12.42 -5.78
CA PHE A 14 21.16 -12.27 -5.73
C PHE A 14 20.86 -11.76 -4.32
N GLN A 15 20.58 -10.46 -4.19
CA GLN A 15 19.96 -9.93 -3.00
C GLN A 15 18.62 -10.65 -2.89
N GLN A 16 18.58 -11.71 -2.09
CA GLN A 16 17.33 -12.27 -1.63
C GLN A 16 16.65 -11.14 -0.87
N GLY A 17 15.73 -10.45 -1.54
CA GLY A 17 14.85 -9.49 -0.90
C GLY A 17 14.22 -10.24 0.27
N PHE A 18 14.45 -9.75 1.49
CA PHE A 18 13.81 -10.27 2.69
C PHE A 18 12.30 -10.25 2.44
N SER A 19 11.73 -11.38 2.04
CA SER A 19 10.29 -11.58 2.05
C SER A 19 9.90 -11.65 3.51
N GLN A 20 9.63 -10.48 4.09
CA GLN A 20 9.22 -10.38 5.49
C GLN A 20 7.94 -11.20 5.66
N LYS A 21 7.98 -12.20 6.53
CA LYS A 21 6.83 -13.05 6.86
C LYS A 21 5.67 -12.15 7.29
N ILE A 22 4.55 -12.23 6.56
CA ILE A 22 3.36 -11.43 6.87
C ILE A 22 2.72 -11.97 8.14
N ASP A 23 2.57 -11.11 9.14
CA ASP A 23 1.78 -11.39 10.34
C ASP A 23 0.29 -11.25 10.01
N LYS A 24 -0.38 -12.38 9.79
CA LYS A 24 -1.79 -12.42 9.40
C LYS A 24 -2.72 -11.86 10.49
N ALA A 25 -2.43 -12.09 11.77
CA ALA A 25 -3.27 -11.59 12.85
C ALA A 25 -3.22 -10.06 12.91
N LYS A 26 -2.02 -9.50 12.78
CA LYS A 26 -1.82 -8.04 12.67
C LYS A 26 -2.50 -7.46 11.43
N MET A 27 -2.40 -8.13 10.28
CA MET A 27 -3.11 -7.71 9.06
C MET A 27 -4.63 -7.77 9.23
N GLN A 28 -5.17 -8.80 9.88
CA GLN A 28 -6.60 -8.95 10.12
C GLN A 28 -7.11 -7.82 11.02
N ALA A 29 -6.43 -7.53 12.14
CA ALA A 29 -6.83 -6.44 13.03
C ALA A 29 -6.85 -5.08 12.31
N MET A 30 -5.89 -4.82 11.42
CA MET A 30 -5.90 -3.60 10.60
C MET A 30 -7.03 -3.59 9.57
N TYR A 31 -7.31 -4.74 8.93
CA TYR A 31 -8.42 -4.87 8.00
C TYR A 31 -9.77 -4.63 8.69
N ASP A 32 -9.97 -5.20 9.88
CA ASP A 32 -11.17 -5.00 10.69
C ASP A 32 -11.33 -3.51 11.04
N ALA A 33 -10.26 -2.84 11.46
CA ALA A 33 -10.30 -1.40 11.73
C ALA A 33 -10.68 -0.55 10.50
N ILE A 34 -10.21 -0.93 9.30
CA ILE A 34 -10.58 -0.28 8.03
C ILE A 34 -12.06 -0.53 7.70
N LYS A 35 -12.53 -1.77 7.90
CA LYS A 35 -13.91 -2.20 7.64
C LYS A 35 -14.89 -1.53 8.61
N ASP A 36 -14.60 -1.54 9.90
CA ASP A 36 -15.40 -0.93 10.97
C ASP A 36 -15.51 0.59 10.82
N ALA A 37 -14.49 1.22 10.23
CA ALA A 37 -14.57 2.63 9.88
C ALA A 37 -15.58 2.90 8.76
N GLY A 38 -16.10 1.89 8.06
CA GLY A 38 -17.05 2.05 6.95
C GLY A 38 -16.39 2.65 5.70
N ILE A 39 -15.12 2.32 5.45
CA ILE A 39 -14.42 2.69 4.22
C ILE A 39 -14.88 1.77 3.09
N LEU A 40 -15.18 2.35 1.93
CA LEU A 40 -15.58 1.58 0.75
C LEU A 40 -14.38 0.79 0.21
N HIS A 41 -14.62 -0.43 -0.30
CA HIS A 41 -13.58 -1.30 -0.88
C HIS A 41 -12.43 -1.60 0.12
N PRO A 42 -12.73 -2.12 1.33
CA PRO A 42 -11.74 -2.32 2.39
C PRO A 42 -10.59 -3.25 1.98
N ASP A 43 -10.85 -4.18 1.06
CA ASP A 43 -9.84 -5.06 0.46
C ASP A 43 -8.77 -4.29 -0.34
N PHE A 44 -9.20 -3.30 -1.12
CA PHE A 44 -8.28 -2.40 -1.81
C PHE A 44 -7.53 -1.50 -0.83
N VAL A 45 -8.23 -0.94 0.17
CA VAL A 45 -7.62 -0.03 1.13
C VAL A 45 -6.59 -0.74 2.02
N MET A 46 -6.85 -1.99 2.40
CA MET A 46 -5.87 -2.82 3.09
C MET A 46 -4.66 -3.16 2.20
N ALA A 47 -4.89 -3.44 0.91
CA ALA A 47 -3.79 -3.63 -0.03
C ALA A 47 -2.92 -2.38 -0.19
N GLN A 48 -3.52 -1.18 -0.14
CA GLN A 48 -2.78 0.08 -0.13
C GLN A 48 -1.96 0.18 1.17
N CYS A 49 -2.58 -0.10 2.32
CA CYS A 49 -1.86 -0.15 3.59
C CYS A 49 -0.63 -1.08 3.53
N MET A 50 -0.80 -2.30 3.02
CA MET A 50 0.31 -3.25 2.83
C MET A 50 1.44 -2.67 1.95
N GLN A 51 1.10 -2.00 0.85
CA GLN A 51 2.05 -1.37 -0.06
C GLN A 51 2.82 -0.22 0.61
N GLU A 52 2.13 0.71 1.25
CA GLU A 52 2.73 1.92 1.82
C GLU A 52 3.56 1.65 3.09
N THR A 53 3.21 0.59 3.83
CA THR A 53 3.78 0.27 5.14
C THR A 53 4.73 -0.92 5.12
N GLY A 54 4.94 -1.56 3.96
CA GLY A 54 5.68 -2.81 3.86
C GLY A 54 5.09 -3.87 4.79
N ASN A 55 3.80 -4.16 4.64
CA ASN A 55 3.04 -5.08 5.51
C ASN A 55 3.15 -4.71 7.01
N LEU A 56 2.94 -3.44 7.36
CA LEU A 56 3.00 -2.90 8.72
C LEU A 56 4.34 -3.09 9.46
N ASN A 57 5.45 -3.29 8.74
CA ASN A 57 6.77 -3.56 9.33
C ASN A 57 7.85 -2.55 8.94
N CYS A 58 7.51 -1.59 8.08
CA CYS A 58 8.47 -0.62 7.59
C CYS A 58 8.89 0.40 8.66
N LYS A 59 10.19 0.39 9.00
CA LYS A 59 10.77 1.29 10.01
C LYS A 59 11.20 2.66 9.47
N LYS A 60 11.44 2.77 8.15
CA LYS A 60 12.03 3.96 7.50
C LYS A 60 11.06 4.75 6.59
N CYS A 61 9.78 4.39 6.56
CA CYS A 61 8.74 5.09 5.78
C CYS A 61 7.77 5.86 6.68
N CYS A 62 6.66 6.33 6.10
CA CYS A 62 5.65 7.16 6.76
C CYS A 62 4.88 6.43 7.88
N LEU A 63 4.97 5.09 7.99
CA LEU A 63 4.36 4.32 9.08
C LEU A 63 4.75 4.83 10.48
N ARG A 64 5.99 5.31 10.65
CA ARG A 64 6.47 5.91 11.92
C ARG A 64 5.70 7.17 12.37
N TYR A 65 4.85 7.72 11.49
CA TYR A 65 4.00 8.88 11.74
C TYR A 65 2.51 8.52 11.70
N HIS A 66 2.17 7.25 11.95
CA HIS A 66 0.82 6.70 11.85
C HIS A 66 0.19 6.91 10.46
N ASN A 67 1.00 7.05 9.41
CA ASN A 67 0.51 7.28 8.07
C ASN A 67 0.48 5.96 7.29
N LEU A 68 -0.65 5.30 7.42
CA LEU A 68 -0.93 3.98 6.85
C LEU A 68 -1.09 3.99 5.33
N PHE A 69 -1.37 5.15 4.74
CA PHE A 69 -1.82 5.26 3.35
C PHE A 69 -0.94 6.19 2.50
N GLY A 70 0.25 6.59 2.99
CA GLY A 70 1.21 7.34 2.18
C GLY A 70 0.75 8.76 1.81
N PHE A 71 -0.05 9.42 2.66
CA PHE A 71 -0.45 10.81 2.40
C PHE A 71 0.73 11.78 2.58
N TYR A 72 0.92 12.70 1.63
CA TYR A 72 1.97 13.73 1.70
C TYR A 72 1.39 15.12 1.94
N VAL A 73 2.18 15.98 2.59
CA VAL A 73 1.96 17.43 2.70
C VAL A 73 3.01 18.17 1.86
N ASN A 74 2.89 19.50 1.79
CA ASN A 74 3.80 20.36 1.04
C ASN A 74 5.28 20.04 1.30
N GLY A 75 6.06 20.01 0.22
CA GLY A 75 7.47 19.64 0.25
C GLY A 75 7.73 18.13 0.37
N ASN A 76 6.81 17.28 -0.10
CA ASN A 76 6.94 15.82 -0.14
C ASN A 76 7.22 15.18 1.23
N LYS A 77 6.70 15.80 2.31
CA LYS A 77 6.83 15.27 3.66
C LYS A 77 5.63 14.36 3.97
N CYS A 78 5.88 13.23 4.63
CA CYS A 78 4.79 12.39 5.14
C CYS A 78 3.86 13.23 6.01
N LYS A 79 2.55 13.17 5.73
CA LYS A 79 1.55 13.65 6.68
C LYS A 79 1.69 12.86 7.97
N LYS A 80 1.65 13.55 9.11
CA LYS A 80 1.64 12.93 10.44
C LYS A 80 0.21 12.84 10.96
N PHE A 81 -0.07 11.76 11.66
CA PHE A 81 -1.32 11.51 12.39
C PHE A 81 -0.97 11.18 13.84
N GLU A 82 -1.87 11.47 14.77
CA GLU A 82 -1.67 11.17 16.19
C GLU A 82 -1.88 9.67 16.47
N SER A 83 -2.67 9.00 15.64
CA SER A 83 -2.88 7.55 15.71
C SER A 83 -3.29 6.94 14.37
N ASP A 84 -3.21 5.62 14.28
CA ASP A 84 -3.71 4.84 13.14
C ASP A 84 -5.20 5.10 12.90
N LYS A 85 -5.99 5.24 13.98
CA LYS A 85 -7.42 5.57 13.93
C LYS A 85 -7.68 6.89 13.24
N GLU A 86 -6.86 7.91 13.49
CA GLU A 86 -6.98 9.20 12.81
C GLU A 86 -6.62 9.11 11.33
N CYS A 87 -5.61 8.32 10.98
CA CYS A 87 -5.25 8.09 9.58
C CYS A 87 -6.38 7.38 8.82
N ILE A 88 -7.01 6.38 9.43
CA ILE A 88 -8.20 5.68 8.91
C ILE A 88 -9.36 6.66 8.73
N LYS A 89 -9.66 7.48 9.74
CA LYS A 89 -10.70 8.53 9.63
C LYS A 89 -10.40 9.49 8.48
N TYR A 90 -9.15 9.93 8.36
CA TYR A 90 -8.73 10.83 7.28
C TYR A 90 -8.91 10.19 5.90
N TYR A 91 -8.55 8.91 5.74
CA TYR A 91 -8.79 8.19 4.49
C TYR A 91 -10.29 8.13 4.15
N LYS A 92 -11.15 7.79 5.12
CA LYS A 92 -12.61 7.78 4.93
C LYS A 92 -13.13 9.12 4.41
N ASP A 93 -12.73 10.22 5.06
CA ASP A 93 -13.15 11.57 4.66
C ASP A 93 -12.59 11.94 3.28
N TRP A 94 -11.35 11.54 2.98
CA TRP A 94 -10.71 11.72 1.68
C TRP A 94 -11.45 10.94 0.57
N GLN A 95 -11.84 9.70 0.84
CA GLN A 95 -12.55 8.83 -0.09
C GLN A 95 -13.95 9.38 -0.36
N LYS A 96 -14.73 9.66 0.69
CA LYS A 96 -16.11 10.18 0.60
C LYS A 96 -16.19 11.43 -0.28
N LYS A 97 -15.27 12.38 -0.12
CA LYS A 97 -15.23 13.63 -0.91
C LYS A 97 -15.02 13.42 -2.42
N ARG A 98 -14.52 12.25 -2.83
CA ARG A 98 -14.12 11.98 -4.23
C ARG A 98 -14.95 10.88 -4.87
N TYR A 99 -15.40 9.91 -4.08
CA TYR A 99 -15.99 8.67 -4.56
C TYR A 99 -17.30 8.91 -5.29
N ASP A 100 -18.23 9.69 -4.73
CA ASP A 100 -19.57 9.89 -5.32
C ASP A 100 -19.50 10.57 -6.69
N LYS A 101 -18.67 11.61 -6.80
CA LYS A 101 -18.43 12.31 -8.07
C LYS A 101 -17.84 11.37 -9.12
N TRP A 102 -16.86 10.56 -8.72
CA TRP A 102 -16.25 9.57 -9.59
C TRP A 102 -17.26 8.50 -10.02
N ARG A 103 -18.01 7.92 -9.06
CA ARG A 103 -18.97 6.83 -9.30
C ARG A 103 -20.11 7.28 -10.21
N LYS A 104 -20.61 8.51 -10.07
CA LYS A 104 -21.60 9.09 -10.98
C LYS A 104 -21.07 9.22 -12.42
N LYS A 105 -19.81 9.61 -12.58
CA LYS A 105 -19.18 9.76 -13.90
C LYS A 105 -18.79 8.42 -14.54
N TYR A 106 -18.44 7.43 -13.72
CA TYR A 106 -17.93 6.13 -14.14
C TYR A 106 -18.65 4.99 -13.40
N PRO A 107 -19.95 4.75 -13.68
CA PRO A 107 -20.77 3.83 -12.90
C PRO A 107 -20.30 2.37 -13.00
N LYS A 108 -19.71 1.97 -14.13
CA LYS A 108 -19.23 0.61 -14.39
C LYS A 108 -17.72 0.41 -14.13
N ALA A 109 -17.01 1.45 -13.72
CA ALA A 109 -15.56 1.37 -13.53
C ALA A 109 -15.20 0.72 -12.18
N ASP A 110 -14.08 0.01 -12.15
CA ASP A 110 -13.56 -0.64 -10.95
C ASP A 110 -12.81 0.33 -10.01
N TYR A 111 -12.41 -0.15 -8.84
CA TYR A 111 -11.69 0.68 -7.88
C TYR A 111 -10.26 1.04 -8.33
N TYR A 112 -9.62 0.25 -9.21
CA TYR A 112 -8.33 0.64 -9.79
C TYR A 112 -8.46 1.90 -10.66
N HIS A 113 -9.56 2.01 -11.40
CA HIS A 113 -9.89 3.24 -12.12
C HIS A 113 -10.16 4.40 -11.17
N PHE A 114 -10.82 4.18 -10.01
CA PHE A 114 -10.96 5.23 -9.00
C PHE A 114 -9.61 5.77 -8.55
N LEU A 115 -8.67 4.89 -8.20
CA LEU A 115 -7.33 5.28 -7.74
C LEU A 115 -6.56 6.06 -8.82
N LYS A 116 -6.71 5.67 -10.09
CA LYS A 116 -6.14 6.42 -11.22
C LYS A 116 -6.81 7.79 -11.39
N TYR A 117 -8.14 7.85 -11.30
CA TYR A 117 -8.93 9.09 -11.44
C TYR A 117 -8.55 10.15 -10.40
N VAL A 118 -8.38 9.73 -9.13
CA VAL A 118 -8.00 10.64 -8.03
C VAL A 118 -6.50 10.90 -7.95
N LYS A 119 -5.71 10.34 -8.89
CA LYS A 119 -4.24 10.42 -8.92
C LYS A 119 -3.63 9.99 -7.58
N TYR A 120 -4.12 8.88 -7.03
CA TYR A 120 -3.63 8.37 -5.74
C TYR A 120 -2.12 8.14 -5.76
N ALA A 121 -1.64 7.54 -6.85
CA ALA A 121 -0.24 7.34 -7.14
C ALA A 121 0.01 7.52 -8.65
N THR A 122 1.26 7.74 -9.02
CA THR A 122 1.65 8.02 -10.40
C THR A 122 1.64 6.75 -11.26
N GLY A 123 0.78 6.73 -12.28
CA GLY A 123 0.83 5.78 -13.39
C GLY A 123 0.29 4.37 -13.10
N ASP A 124 0.35 3.52 -14.12
CA ASP A 124 -0.21 2.16 -14.07
C ASP A 124 0.64 1.19 -13.21
N LYS A 125 1.90 1.55 -12.94
CA LYS A 125 2.82 0.78 -12.09
C LYS A 125 2.20 0.52 -10.70
N TYR A 126 1.61 1.54 -10.08
CA TYR A 126 1.00 1.38 -8.75
C TYR A 126 -0.13 0.35 -8.76
N ASN A 127 -1.05 0.43 -9.73
CA ASN A 127 -2.15 -0.52 -9.85
C ASN A 127 -1.64 -1.95 -10.07
N ASN A 128 -0.56 -2.12 -10.85
CA ASN A 128 0.06 -3.42 -11.06
C ASN A 128 0.69 -4.00 -9.78
N GLU A 129 1.31 -3.16 -8.94
CA GLU A 129 1.85 -3.56 -7.64
C GLU A 129 0.77 -3.84 -6.57
N LEU A 130 -0.41 -3.22 -6.74
CA LEU A 130 -1.55 -3.35 -5.84
C LEU A 130 -2.36 -4.63 -6.11
N LYS A 131 -2.52 -5.03 -7.37
CA LYS A 131 -3.24 -6.26 -7.78
C LYS A 131 -2.88 -7.52 -6.97
N PRO A 132 -1.59 -7.92 -6.85
CA PRO A 132 -1.23 -9.11 -6.09
C PRO A 132 -1.57 -8.97 -4.59
N LYS A 133 -1.54 -7.75 -4.04
CA LYS A 133 -1.91 -7.50 -2.63
C LYS A 133 -3.41 -7.59 -2.40
N VAL A 134 -4.23 -7.07 -3.32
CA VAL A 134 -5.69 -7.23 -3.27
C VAL A 134 -6.07 -8.72 -3.33
N ALA A 135 -5.44 -9.48 -4.24
CA ALA A 135 -5.63 -10.92 -4.31
C ALA A 135 -5.21 -11.62 -3.01
N TRP A 136 -4.09 -11.20 -2.41
CA TRP A 136 -3.66 -11.73 -1.12
C TRP A 136 -4.67 -11.43 0.00
N VAL A 137 -5.16 -10.17 0.11
CA VAL A 137 -6.14 -9.77 1.12
C VAL A 137 -7.40 -10.63 1.01
N ARG A 138 -7.99 -10.72 -0.19
CA ARG A 138 -9.21 -11.52 -0.43
C ARG A 138 -9.05 -13.00 -0.12
N LYS A 139 -7.85 -13.54 -0.27
CA LYS A 139 -7.56 -14.96 -0.01
C LYS A 139 -7.25 -15.24 1.46
N ASN A 140 -6.68 -14.28 2.18
CA ASN A 140 -6.05 -14.53 3.49
C ASN A 140 -6.74 -13.84 4.66
N LEU A 141 -7.56 -12.82 4.44
CA LEU A 141 -8.29 -12.10 5.48
C LEU A 141 -9.79 -12.42 5.42
N GLN A 142 -10.44 -12.33 6.57
CA GLN A 142 -11.88 -12.50 6.71
C GLN A 142 -12.56 -11.23 6.20
N LEU A 143 -13.29 -11.36 5.09
CA LEU A 143 -13.93 -10.24 4.38
C LEU A 143 -15.20 -9.74 5.03
#